data_AF-A0A135WKE5-F1
#
_entry.id   AF-A0A135WKE5-F1
#
_cell.length_a   1.000
_cell.length_b   1.000
_cell.length_c   1.000
_cell.angle_alpha   90.00
_cell.angle_beta   90.00
_cell.angle_gamma   90.00
#
_symmetry.space_group_name_H-M   'P 1'
#
loop_
_entity.id
_entity.type
_entity.pdbx_description
1 polymer ?
#
loop_
_entity_poly.entity_id
_entity_poly.type
_entity_poly.pdbx_seq_one_letter_code
_entity_poly.pdbx_strand_id
1 'polypeptide(L)'
;MKNKLITEYTDEELVSNEKKLRILTIMLGTSMILLFFVTFILTLKKGFTPIITLPICLFPLLIINIINWKKFKKEKERRNL
;
A
#
# COMPACT_ATOMS: atom_id res chain seq x y z
N MET A 1 -3.63 -14.65 -4.01
CA MET A 1 -3.50 -15.27 -2.68
C MET A 1 -4.60 -16.29 -2.55
N LYS A 2 -4.33 -17.54 -2.14
CA LYS A 2 -5.43 -18.41 -1.69
C LYS A 2 -6.16 -17.67 -0.55
N ASN A 3 -7.48 -17.76 -0.47
CA ASN A 3 -8.30 -17.22 0.63
C ASN A 3 -8.04 -17.98 1.94
N LYS A 4 -6.78 -18.01 2.38
CA LYS A 4 -6.37 -18.53 3.67
C LYS A 4 -6.34 -17.39 4.67
N LEU A 5 -6.75 -17.65 5.90
CA LEU A 5 -6.61 -16.68 6.98
C LEU A 5 -5.11 -16.43 7.22
N ILE A 6 -4.74 -15.21 7.65
CA ILE A 6 -3.33 -14.86 7.93
C ILE A 6 -2.72 -15.81 8.97
N THR A 7 -3.53 -16.38 9.85
CA THR A 7 -3.16 -17.38 10.86
C THR A 7 -2.78 -18.74 10.27
N GLU A 8 -3.20 -19.07 9.05
CA GLU A 8 -2.93 -20.35 8.39
C GLU A 8 -1.65 -20.34 7.54
N TYR A 9 -0.96 -19.20 7.47
CA TYR A 9 0.31 -19.09 6.76
C TYR A 9 1.39 -19.83 7.53
N THR A 10 2.28 -20.53 6.83
CA THR A 10 3.53 -21.01 7.42
C THR A 10 4.44 -19.81 7.71
N ASP A 11 5.43 -19.97 8.57
CA ASP A 11 6.31 -18.87 8.98
C ASP A 11 7.10 -18.29 7.78
N GLU A 12 7.54 -19.14 6.87
CA GLU A 12 8.18 -18.72 5.62
C GLU A 12 7.24 -17.94 4.71
N GLU A 13 6.00 -18.42 4.54
CA GLU A 13 4.99 -17.73 3.75
C GLU A 13 4.63 -16.39 4.38
N LEU A 14 4.55 -16.32 5.72
CA LEU A 14 4.23 -15.10 6.47
C LEU A 14 5.32 -14.04 6.26
N VAL A 15 6.59 -14.39 6.44
CA VAL A 15 7.73 -13.48 6.26
C VAL A 15 7.87 -13.03 4.80
N SER A 16 7.73 -13.96 3.85
CA SER A 16 7.81 -13.65 2.41
C SER A 16 6.70 -12.69 1.98
N ASN A 17 5.46 -12.94 2.42
CA ASN A 17 4.32 -12.10 2.07
C ASN A 17 4.35 -10.75 2.78
N GLU A 18 4.81 -10.67 4.03
CA GLU A 18 5.02 -9.39 4.72
C GLU A 18 6.01 -8.50 3.95
N LYS A 19 7.17 -9.06 3.53
CA LYS A 19 8.16 -8.33 2.74
C LYS A 19 7.57 -7.82 1.42
N LYS A 20 6.84 -8.67 0.70
CA LYS A 20 6.15 -8.28 -0.54
C LYS A 20 5.14 -7.15 -0.29
N LEU A 21 4.28 -7.30 0.72
CA LEU A 21 3.30 -6.27 1.11
C LEU A 21 3.98 -4.96 1.48
N ARG A 22 5.09 -5.01 2.22
CA ARG A 22 5.87 -3.83 2.59
C ARG A 22 6.43 -3.12 1.35
N ILE A 23 7.05 -3.85 0.44
CA ILE A 23 7.61 -3.30 -0.81
C ILE A 23 6.50 -2.66 -1.65
N LEU A 24 5.38 -3.36 -1.84
CA LEU A 24 4.24 -2.85 -2.61
C LEU A 24 3.62 -1.61 -1.97
N THR A 25 3.49 -1.60 -0.63
CA THR A 25 2.95 -0.44 0.11
C THR A 25 3.86 0.77 -0.03
N ILE A 26 5.18 0.58 0.08
CA ILE A 26 6.16 1.66 -0.13
C ILE A 26 6.12 2.15 -1.57
N MET A 27 6.13 1.24 -2.55
CA MET A 27 6.07 1.60 -3.97
C MET A 27 4.80 2.39 -4.30
N LEU A 28 3.64 1.94 -3.82
CA LEU A 28 2.38 2.64 -4.00
C LEU A 28 2.41 4.02 -3.35
N GLY A 29 2.88 4.11 -2.09
CA GLY A 29 3.00 5.37 -1.37
C GLY A 29 3.91 6.38 -2.08
N THR A 30 5.10 5.95 -2.49
CA THR A 30 6.04 6.78 -3.26
C THR A 30 5.45 7.23 -4.58
N SER A 31 4.79 6.33 -5.32
CA SER A 31 4.16 6.67 -6.60
C SER A 31 3.02 7.67 -6.42
N MET A 32 2.23 7.54 -5.35
CA MET A 32 1.17 8.49 -5.03
C MET A 32 1.72 9.88 -4.68
N ILE A 33 2.81 9.95 -3.93
CA ILE A 33 3.47 11.23 -3.62
C ILE A 33 3.97 11.89 -4.91
N LEU A 34 4.63 11.13 -5.78
CA LEU A 34 5.09 11.62 -7.08
C LEU A 34 3.92 12.12 -7.94
N LEU A 35 2.84 11.33 -8.01
CA LEU A 35 1.63 11.69 -8.74
C LEU A 35 0.98 12.96 -8.18
N PHE A 36 0.95 13.12 -6.86
CA PHE A 36 0.43 14.32 -6.21
C PHE A 36 1.24 15.56 -6.62
N PHE A 37 2.57 15.51 -6.61
CA PHE A 37 3.40 16.64 -7.03
C PHE A 37 3.23 16.97 -8.52
N VAL A 38 3.21 15.95 -9.38
CA VAL A 38 3.02 16.14 -10.83
C VAL A 38 1.65 16.77 -11.11
N THR A 39 0.59 16.24 -10.50
CA THR A 39 -0.77 16.76 -10.68
C THR A 39 -0.93 18.14 -10.07
N PHE A 40 -0.28 18.44 -8.94
CA PHE A 40 -0.28 19.78 -8.34
C PHE A 40 0.36 20.82 -9.28
N ILE A 41 1.54 20.54 -9.82
CA ILE A 41 2.22 21.42 -10.80
C ILE A 41 1.36 21.58 -12.07
N LEU A 42 0.75 20.48 -12.54
CA LEU A 42 -0.12 20.52 -13.71
C LEU A 42 -1.36 21.39 -13.47
N THR A 43 -1.93 21.34 -12.27
CA THR A 43 -3.08 22.16 -11.87
C THR A 43 -2.75 23.64 -11.94
N LEU A 44 -1.58 24.03 -11.45
CA LEU A 44 -1.12 25.42 -11.49
C LEU A 44 -0.91 25.92 -12.93
N LYS A 45 -0.46 25.05 -13.84
CA LYS A 45 -0.15 25.43 -15.23
C LYS A 45 -1.34 25.37 -16.19
N LYS A 46 -2.20 24.36 -16.05
CA LYS A 46 -3.27 24.04 -17.00
C LYS A 46 -4.68 24.12 -16.40
N GLY A 47 -4.80 24.43 -15.11
CA GLY A 47 -6.05 24.37 -14.38
C GLY A 47 -6.47 22.94 -14.04
N PHE A 48 -7.73 22.78 -13.65
CA PHE A 48 -8.25 21.48 -13.23
C PHE A 48 -8.33 20.49 -14.40
N THR A 49 -7.76 19.31 -14.21
CA THR A 49 -7.87 18.15 -15.10
C THR A 49 -8.37 16.94 -14.30
N PRO A 50 -9.16 16.03 -14.90
CA PRO A 50 -9.64 14.84 -14.19
C PRO A 50 -8.53 13.97 -13.59
N ILE A 51 -7.30 14.04 -14.12
CA ILE A 51 -6.14 13.29 -13.62
C ILE A 51 -5.78 13.69 -12.18
N ILE A 52 -6.11 14.91 -11.74
CA ILE A 52 -5.86 15.40 -10.38
C ILE A 52 -6.68 14.64 -9.33
N THR A 53 -7.77 13.97 -9.72
CA THR A 53 -8.57 13.18 -8.78
C THR A 53 -7.96 11.80 -8.49
N LEU A 54 -7.00 11.35 -9.31
CA LEU A 54 -6.38 10.02 -9.15
C LEU A 54 -5.73 9.78 -7.78
N PRO A 55 -4.90 10.70 -7.22
CA PRO A 55 -4.37 10.54 -5.88
C PRO A 55 -5.46 10.32 -4.82
N ILE A 56 -6.60 11.00 -4.97
CA ILE A 56 -7.73 10.90 -4.04
C ILE A 56 -8.42 9.53 -4.19
N CYS A 57 -8.67 9.08 -5.42
CA CYS A 57 -9.23 7.76 -5.70
C CYS A 57 -8.34 6.60 -5.22
N LEU A 58 -7.02 6.75 -5.30
CA LEU A 58 -6.06 5.72 -4.90
C LEU A 58 -5.75 5.73 -3.39
N PHE A 59 -6.12 6.79 -2.68
CA PHE A 59 -5.83 6.93 -1.25
C PHE A 59 -6.43 5.82 -0.37
N PRO A 60 -7.70 5.39 -0.55
CA PRO A 60 -8.25 4.26 0.21
C PRO A 60 -7.46 2.97 0.00
N LEU A 61 -6.95 2.73 -1.22
CA LEU A 61 -6.15 1.55 -1.52
C LEU A 61 -4.83 1.54 -0.75
N LEU A 62 -4.17 2.69 -0.61
CA LEU A 62 -2.97 2.83 0.22
C LEU A 62 -3.27 2.53 1.69
N ILE A 63 -4.38 3.06 2.23
CA ILE A 63 -4.81 2.78 3.61
C ILE A 63 -5.04 1.28 3.82
N ILE A 64 -5.76 0.62 2.91
CA ILE A 64 -6.04 -0.82 2.99
C ILE A 64 -4.73 -1.62 2.99
N ASN A 65 -3.77 -1.28 2.13
CA ASN A 65 -2.45 -1.92 2.10
C ASN A 65 -1.67 -1.74 3.41
N ILE A 66 -1.69 -0.54 4.00
CA ILE A 66 -1.07 -0.26 5.30
C ILE A 66 -1.74 -1.10 6.41
N ILE A 67 -3.07 -1.20 6.43
CA ILE A 67 -3.81 -2.01 7.40
C ILE A 67 -3.44 -3.49 7.25
N ASN A 68 -3.39 -4.00 6.02
CA ASN A 68 -3.02 -5.38 5.75
C ASN A 68 -1.58 -5.65 6.18
N TRP A 69 -0.64 -4.77 5.86
CA TRP A 69 0.74 -4.90 6.32
C TRP A 69 0.84 -4.93 7.86
N LYS A 70 0.11 -4.05 8.56
CA LYS A 70 0.03 -4.08 10.03
C LYS A 70 -0.52 -5.40 10.59
N LYS A 71 -1.50 -6.02 9.92
CA LYS A 71 -2.02 -7.34 10.33
C LYS A 71 -0.94 -8.42 10.21
N PHE A 72 -0.19 -8.45 9.11
CA PHE A 72 0.94 -9.37 8.94
C PHE A 72 2.04 -9.13 9.98
N LYS A 73 2.38 -7.87 10.26
CA LYS A 73 3.37 -7.52 11.30
C LYS A 73 2.95 -8.01 12.68
N LYS A 74 1.68 -7.79 13.06
CA LYS A 74 1.12 -8.28 14.33
C LYS A 74 1.13 -9.79 14.44
N GLU A 75 0.80 -10.50 13.36
CA GLU A 75 0.86 -11.97 13.33
C GLU A 75 2.30 -12.45 13.53
N LYS A 76 3.26 -11.80 12.86
CA LYS A 76 4.68 -12.13 12.98
C LYS A 76 5.21 -11.91 14.39
N GLU A 77 4.88 -10.75 14.99
CA GLU A 77 5.19 -10.44 16.39
C GLU A 77 4.58 -11.47 17.36
N ARG A 78 3.33 -11.89 17.13
CA ARG A 78 2.68 -12.93 17.96
C ARG A 78 3.43 -14.26 17.94
N ARG A 79 4.09 -14.59 16.83
CA ARG A 79 4.88 -15.81 16.66
C ARG A 79 6.36 -15.64 17.03
N ASN A 80 6.77 -14.45 17.47
CA ASN A 80 8.17 -14.10 17.76
C ASN A 80 9.11 -14.28 16.54
N LEU A 81 8.65 -13.87 15.36
CA LEU A 81 9.36 -13.95 14.06
C LEU A 81 9.77 -12.56 13.51
#